data_AF-A0A7C6ZWI3-F1
#
_entry.id   AF-A0A7C6ZWI3-F1
#
_cell.length_a   1.000
_cell.length_b   1.000
_cell.length_c   1.000
_cell.angle_alpha   90.00
_cell.angle_beta   90.00
_cell.angle_gamma   90.00
#
_symmetry.space_group_name_H-M   'P 1'
#
loop_
_entity.id
_entity.type
_entity.pdbx_description
1 polymer ?
#
loop_
_entity_poly.entity_id
_entity_poly.type
_entity_poly.pdbx_seq_one_letter_code
_entity_poly.pdbx_strand_id
1 'polypeptide(L)'
;MTGDEVRLWDIDATSVRVDEEKIDVAAPLIPDQLDDVLVATVAERRWQVTPGGAVTVPVSVLNNSARRLTVRAHLEGWLDDRWVVDPYVQITIPPGEHRTLELTIAPPRLAQAEAGDYQLAVVVRALETVERMTRIGLILTLLPFDRVQLELADGAIPSAAWWRRRLLLPLYIANAGNRPLVLHLEGATLPQLGAITFGGSEAATTTQITLQPGQRLRLPVQLTVMRLPVVALHSRTLLFVLTARDTMGKVLQQLRGAVEVRPVIGAWQMASLAVLTGVSVVAASLLLLTGALFLRGAMVDAPAPTPVAAPAPAVIVVTLNQPVAAPLTPVVATPSLTTALQSQPDPALPLVLPDQVTAPGSGGPARVVAPIIAASTPVLTNTGASSAPMTYAQMFQAVGAQYDLDWRMLAAQAYIESGFDTLALSNAGAMGLMQVLPATWREWAPAVGASDPFDSYSNVQVAAIYLDYLRTQLAQTGHPEKEWMLVAYNWGLDRVNDFLASGGGWQELPDARRKYAEDILRIAQTLP
;
A
#
# COMPACT_ATOMS: atom_id res chain seq x y z
N MET A 1 14.71 74.66 5.45
CA MET A 1 13.55 74.81 6.37
C MET A 1 12.63 73.64 6.04
N THR A 2 12.83 72.48 6.69
CA THR A 2 12.08 72.01 7.91
C THR A 2 10.60 71.79 7.56
N GLY A 3 9.98 70.61 7.64
CA GLY A 3 10.14 69.49 8.58
C GLY A 3 8.82 69.32 9.35
N ASP A 4 8.28 68.09 9.38
CA ASP A 4 7.33 67.49 10.37
C ASP A 4 5.89 68.08 10.45
N GLU A 5 4.81 67.42 10.90
CA GLU A 5 4.43 66.06 11.33
C GLU A 5 2.87 66.02 11.45
N VAL A 6 2.28 64.85 11.20
CA VAL A 6 1.11 64.16 11.83
C VAL A 6 0.06 64.93 12.67
N ARG A 7 -1.24 64.58 12.49
CA ARG A 7 -2.21 64.29 13.60
C ARG A 7 -3.50 63.53 13.18
N LEU A 8 -3.71 62.39 13.85
CA LEU A 8 -4.91 61.54 14.03
C LEU A 8 -6.14 62.31 14.55
N TRP A 9 -7.38 61.96 14.15
CA TRP A 9 -8.67 61.97 14.93
C TRP A 9 -9.75 61.27 14.06
N ASP A 10 -10.84 60.63 14.51
CA ASP A 10 -11.29 59.90 15.71
C ASP A 10 -12.65 59.29 15.29
N ILE A 11 -13.06 58.18 15.89
CA ILE A 11 -14.27 57.42 15.52
C ILE A 11 -15.40 57.86 16.46
N ASP A 12 -16.53 58.34 15.93
CA ASP A 12 -17.73 58.50 16.76
C ASP A 12 -18.99 57.95 16.07
N ALA A 13 -19.67 57.10 16.84
CA ALA A 13 -20.89 56.42 16.49
C ALA A 13 -22.08 57.39 16.44
N THR A 14 -22.83 57.38 15.34
CA THR A 14 -24.19 57.95 15.32
C THR A 14 -25.16 56.89 14.82
N SER A 15 -26.05 56.47 15.72
CA SER A 15 -27.17 55.59 15.47
C SER A 15 -28.19 56.26 14.55
N VAL A 16 -28.41 55.68 13.37
CA VAL A 16 -29.53 56.07 12.50
C VAL A 16 -30.67 55.10 12.74
N ARG A 17 -31.81 55.67 13.17
CA ARG A 17 -33.10 54.97 13.33
C ARG A 17 -33.55 54.42 11.99
N VAL A 18 -33.97 53.16 11.98
CA VAL A 18 -34.66 52.53 10.85
C VAL A 18 -36.15 52.81 11.01
N ASP A 19 -36.70 53.63 10.13
CA ASP A 19 -38.15 53.74 9.96
C ASP A 19 -38.60 52.49 9.17
N GLU A 20 -39.54 51.73 9.76
CA GLU A 20 -40.16 50.55 9.15
C GLU A 20 -41.09 50.98 8.01
N GLU A 21 -40.52 51.28 6.84
CA GLU A 21 -41.28 51.35 5.61
C GLU A 21 -41.45 49.93 5.05
N LYS A 22 -42.71 49.49 5.02
CA LYS A 22 -43.16 48.19 4.56
C LYS A 22 -42.89 48.07 3.04
N ILE A 23 -41.72 47.56 2.67
CA ILE A 23 -41.40 47.25 1.27
C ILE A 23 -42.12 45.95 0.90
N ASP A 24 -43.26 46.08 0.23
CA ASP A 24 -43.89 44.99 -0.53
C ASP A 24 -43.03 44.70 -1.77
N VAL A 25 -41.91 43.98 -1.59
CA VAL A 25 -41.17 43.37 -2.69
C VAL A 25 -41.81 42.03 -3.02
N ALA A 26 -42.94 42.08 -3.71
CA ALA A 26 -43.29 41.00 -4.62
C ALA A 26 -42.24 41.03 -5.74
N ALA A 27 -41.14 40.30 -5.53
CA ALA A 27 -40.17 40.06 -6.60
C ALA A 27 -40.94 39.55 -7.83
N PRO A 28 -40.71 40.12 -9.02
CA PRO A 28 -41.31 39.55 -10.22
C PRO A 28 -40.88 38.08 -10.28
N LEU A 29 -41.86 37.17 -10.32
CA LEU A 29 -41.60 35.76 -10.65
C LEU A 29 -40.97 35.78 -12.04
N ILE A 30 -39.64 35.69 -12.11
CA ILE A 30 -38.96 35.36 -13.36
C ILE A 30 -39.42 33.93 -13.64
N PRO A 31 -40.21 33.67 -14.70
CA PRO A 31 -40.59 32.32 -15.01
C PRO A 31 -39.31 31.55 -15.34
N ASP A 32 -39.11 30.39 -14.71
CA ASP A 32 -38.01 29.49 -15.07
C ASP A 32 -38.08 29.24 -16.59
N GLN A 33 -37.09 29.77 -17.31
CA GLN A 33 -36.89 29.33 -18.68
C GLN A 33 -36.40 27.90 -18.60
N LEU A 34 -37.16 27.01 -19.27
CA LEU A 34 -36.78 25.62 -19.46
C LEU A 34 -35.57 25.59 -20.41
N ASP A 35 -34.42 25.93 -19.86
CA ASP A 35 -33.12 25.70 -20.46
C ASP A 35 -32.84 24.24 -20.26
N ASP A 36 -32.68 23.52 -21.37
CA ASP A 36 -32.59 22.09 -21.58
C ASP A 36 -31.43 21.38 -20.80
N VAL A 37 -31.29 21.68 -19.52
CA VAL A 37 -30.16 21.48 -18.63
C VAL A 37 -30.55 20.47 -17.55
N LEU A 38 -29.66 19.51 -17.33
CA LEU A 38 -29.74 18.61 -16.19
C LEU A 38 -28.94 19.23 -15.05
N VAL A 39 -29.56 19.42 -13.88
CA VAL A 39 -28.85 19.91 -12.70
C VAL A 39 -28.85 18.82 -11.65
N ALA A 40 -27.66 18.33 -11.30
CA ALA A 40 -27.49 17.38 -10.20
C ALA A 40 -26.73 18.03 -9.05
N THR A 41 -27.16 17.76 -7.81
CA THR A 41 -26.54 18.25 -6.59
C THR A 41 -26.44 17.15 -5.53
N VAL A 42 -25.46 17.28 -4.64
CA VAL A 42 -25.27 16.40 -3.47
C VAL A 42 -25.08 17.31 -2.27
N ALA A 43 -25.77 17.00 -1.17
CA ALA A 43 -25.75 17.83 0.05
C ALA A 43 -24.37 17.90 0.70
N GLU A 44 -23.66 16.76 0.74
CA GLU A 44 -22.33 16.64 1.33
C GLU A 44 -21.33 16.08 0.33
N ARG A 45 -20.13 16.66 0.34
CA ARG A 45 -19.01 16.24 -0.52
C ARG A 45 -18.07 15.25 0.17
N ARG A 46 -18.30 14.93 1.44
CA ARG A 46 -17.46 14.05 2.25
C ARG A 46 -18.33 13.07 3.01
N TRP A 47 -18.04 11.79 2.85
CA TRP A 47 -18.78 10.70 3.50
C TRP A 47 -17.80 9.80 4.24
N GLN A 48 -18.23 9.22 5.35
CA GLN A 48 -17.43 8.27 6.11
C GLN A 48 -18.17 6.95 6.23
N VAL A 49 -17.42 5.85 6.15
CA VAL A 49 -17.99 4.50 6.29
C VAL A 49 -17.06 3.58 7.05
N THR A 50 -17.65 2.76 7.92
CA THR A 50 -16.91 1.70 8.62
C THR A 50 -16.87 0.45 7.73
N PRO A 51 -15.72 -0.25 7.63
CA PRO A 51 -15.64 -1.52 6.90
C PRO A 51 -16.67 -2.55 7.40
N GLY A 52 -17.43 -3.12 6.47
CA GLY A 52 -18.57 -4.00 6.73
C GLY A 52 -19.91 -3.30 6.99
N GLY A 53 -19.92 -1.96 7.02
CA GLY A 53 -21.12 -1.14 7.01
C GLY A 53 -21.47 -0.64 5.61
N ALA A 54 -22.44 0.27 5.53
CA ALA A 54 -22.83 0.93 4.29
C ALA A 54 -23.13 2.42 4.53
N VAL A 55 -22.96 3.23 3.49
CA VAL A 55 -23.33 4.64 3.44
C VAL A 55 -24.13 4.92 2.18
N THR A 56 -25.15 5.76 2.27
CA THR A 56 -25.99 6.14 1.13
C THR A 56 -25.78 7.62 0.80
N VAL A 57 -25.39 7.90 -0.44
CA VAL A 57 -25.19 9.25 -0.98
C VAL A 57 -26.47 9.67 -1.72
N PRO A 58 -27.25 10.62 -1.18
CA PRO A 58 -28.43 11.16 -1.85
C PRO A 58 -28.01 12.17 -2.93
N VAL A 59 -28.42 11.92 -4.16
CA VAL A 59 -28.16 12.77 -5.33
C VAL A 59 -29.48 13.36 -5.80
N SER A 60 -29.65 14.67 -5.64
CA SER A 60 -30.84 15.38 -6.12
C SER A 60 -30.64 15.78 -7.58
N VAL A 61 -31.57 15.42 -8.45
CA VAL A 61 -31.53 15.72 -9.89
C VAL A 61 -32.79 16.47 -10.27
N LEU A 62 -32.62 17.68 -10.82
CA LEU A 62 -33.67 18.50 -11.39
C LEU A 62 -33.69 18.32 -12.91
N ASN A 63 -34.87 18.03 -13.45
CA ASN A 63 -35.11 18.05 -14.88
C ASN A 63 -35.64 19.43 -15.30
N ASN A 64 -34.76 20.31 -15.76
CA ASN A 64 -35.15 21.63 -16.27
C ASN A 64 -35.54 21.62 -17.76
N SER A 65 -35.72 20.44 -18.37
CA SER A 65 -36.15 20.34 -19.78
C SER A 65 -37.67 20.33 -19.92
N ALA A 66 -38.16 20.66 -21.12
CA ALA A 66 -39.58 20.58 -21.46
C ALA A 66 -40.09 19.13 -21.69
N ARG A 67 -39.22 18.12 -21.54
CA ARG A 67 -39.53 16.70 -21.80
C ARG A 67 -39.24 15.85 -20.58
N ARG A 68 -39.86 14.68 -20.52
CA ARG A 68 -39.53 13.67 -19.51
C ARG A 68 -38.13 13.11 -19.81
N LEU A 69 -37.27 13.02 -18.78
CA LEU A 69 -35.92 12.47 -18.90
C LEU A 69 -35.77 11.20 -18.07
N THR A 70 -35.10 10.19 -18.61
CA THR A 70 -34.65 9.03 -17.85
C THR A 70 -33.18 9.23 -17.55
N VAL A 71 -32.86 9.39 -16.27
CA VAL A 71 -31.50 9.61 -15.81
C VAL A 71 -30.93 8.34 -15.21
N ARG A 72 -29.64 8.12 -15.42
CA ARG A 72 -28.84 7.09 -14.77
C ARG A 72 -27.78 7.78 -13.93
N ALA A 73 -27.69 7.41 -12.66
CA ALA A 73 -26.61 7.79 -11.76
C ALA A 73 -25.72 6.59 -11.45
N HIS A 74 -24.41 6.79 -11.44
CA HIS A 74 -23.42 5.82 -10.96
C HIS A 74 -22.24 6.52 -10.31
N LEU A 75 -21.42 5.74 -9.61
CA LEU A 75 -20.16 6.19 -9.01
C LEU A 75 -19.01 5.82 -9.94
N GLU A 76 -18.07 6.74 -10.09
CA GLU A 76 -16.76 6.52 -10.72
C GLU A 76 -15.67 6.93 -9.73
N GLY A 77 -14.45 6.45 -9.93
CA GLY A 77 -13.33 6.79 -9.05
C GLY A 77 -12.55 5.58 -8.59
N TRP A 78 -11.76 5.79 -7.55
CA TRP A 78 -10.92 4.78 -6.93
C TRP A 78 -11.74 3.88 -5.99
N LEU A 79 -12.79 3.25 -6.49
CA LEU A 79 -13.65 2.35 -5.71
C LEU A 79 -13.67 0.98 -6.38
N ASP A 80 -13.60 -0.09 -5.60
CA ASP A 80 -13.90 -1.42 -6.14
C ASP A 80 -15.41 -1.48 -6.44
N ASP A 81 -15.78 -1.76 -7.69
CA ASP A 81 -17.17 -1.80 -8.15
C ASP A 81 -18.06 -2.69 -7.28
N ARG A 82 -17.49 -3.72 -6.64
CA ARG A 82 -18.20 -4.64 -5.75
C ARG A 82 -18.64 -4.01 -4.44
N TRP A 83 -18.16 -2.81 -4.12
CA TRP A 83 -18.59 -2.06 -2.93
C TRP A 83 -19.88 -1.30 -3.22
N VAL A 84 -20.23 -1.04 -4.47
CA VAL A 84 -21.48 -0.36 -4.81
C VAL A 84 -22.59 -1.40 -4.85
N VAL A 85 -23.64 -1.19 -4.04
CA VAL A 85 -24.75 -2.16 -3.94
C VAL A 85 -25.52 -2.24 -5.25
N ASP A 86 -25.93 -1.08 -5.78
CA ASP A 86 -26.57 -0.95 -7.08
C ASP A 86 -25.70 -0.02 -7.96
N PRO A 87 -24.93 -0.56 -8.92
CA PRO A 87 -23.93 0.22 -9.66
C PRO A 87 -24.56 1.26 -10.60
N TYR A 88 -25.82 1.08 -10.99
CA TYR A 88 -26.55 1.99 -11.86
C TYR A 88 -27.97 2.20 -11.34
N VAL A 89 -28.23 3.35 -10.74
CA VAL A 89 -29.58 3.74 -10.29
C VAL A 89 -30.23 4.56 -11.39
N GLN A 90 -31.44 4.18 -11.79
CA GLN A 90 -32.17 4.86 -12.87
C GLN A 90 -33.51 5.35 -12.38
N ILE A 91 -33.88 6.56 -12.80
CA ILE A 91 -35.20 7.13 -12.52
C ILE A 91 -35.66 8.00 -13.67
N THR A 92 -36.96 8.02 -13.89
CA THR A 92 -37.60 8.89 -14.87
C THR A 92 -38.18 10.11 -14.17
N ILE A 93 -37.80 11.30 -14.63
CA ILE A 93 -38.12 12.59 -14.01
C ILE A 93 -39.00 13.40 -14.97
N PRO A 94 -40.23 13.79 -14.57
CA PRO A 94 -41.07 14.69 -15.34
C PRO A 94 -40.44 16.08 -15.55
N PRO A 95 -40.88 16.86 -16.57
CA PRO A 95 -40.47 18.25 -16.76
C PRO A 95 -40.68 19.10 -15.51
N GLY A 96 -39.67 19.89 -15.10
CA GLY A 96 -39.74 20.80 -13.95
C GLY A 96 -39.73 20.13 -12.57
N GLU A 97 -39.66 18.80 -12.49
CA GLU A 97 -39.55 18.08 -11.21
C GLU A 97 -38.09 17.78 -10.84
N HIS A 98 -37.85 17.67 -9.53
CA HIS A 98 -36.63 17.07 -9.00
C HIS A 98 -36.91 15.70 -8.39
N ARG A 99 -35.94 14.79 -8.46
CA ARG A 99 -35.97 13.48 -7.82
C ARG A 99 -34.62 13.17 -7.17
N THR A 100 -34.64 12.41 -6.09
CA THR A 100 -33.43 11.96 -5.40
C THR A 100 -33.10 10.53 -5.80
N LEU A 101 -31.85 10.29 -6.21
CA LEU A 101 -31.29 8.95 -6.40
C LEU A 101 -30.41 8.62 -5.19
N GLU A 102 -30.51 7.40 -4.69
CA GLU A 102 -29.73 6.91 -3.54
C GLU A 102 -28.62 5.97 -4.02
N LEU A 103 -27.37 6.41 -3.91
CA LEU A 103 -26.20 5.59 -4.27
C LEU A 103 -25.60 4.99 -2.99
N THR A 104 -25.69 3.68 -2.82
CA THR A 104 -25.19 2.99 -1.62
C THR A 104 -23.82 2.36 -1.83
N ILE A 105 -22.89 2.68 -0.93
CA ILE A 105 -21.51 2.16 -0.89
C ILE A 105 -21.33 1.31 0.38
N ALA A 106 -20.97 0.05 0.23
CA ALA A 106 -20.83 -0.97 1.26
C ALA A 106 -19.47 -1.70 1.15
N PRO A 107 -18.39 -1.10 1.67
CA PRO A 107 -17.06 -1.73 1.65
C PRO A 107 -17.03 -2.97 2.55
N PRO A 108 -16.43 -4.11 2.12
CA PRO A 108 -16.34 -5.30 2.94
C PRO A 108 -15.35 -5.11 4.09
N ARG A 109 -15.54 -5.84 5.20
CA ARG A 109 -14.61 -5.84 6.34
C ARG A 109 -13.43 -6.78 6.12
N LEU A 110 -12.62 -6.45 5.11
CA LEU A 110 -11.47 -7.25 4.68
C LEU A 110 -10.21 -6.38 4.54
N ALA A 111 -9.04 -7.02 4.57
CA ALA A 111 -7.77 -6.33 4.48
C ALA A 111 -7.54 -5.62 3.13
N GLN A 112 -8.18 -6.10 2.06
CA GLN A 112 -8.10 -5.47 0.74
C GLN A 112 -8.86 -4.14 0.66
N ALA A 113 -9.77 -3.88 1.60
CA ALA A 113 -10.51 -2.62 1.68
C ALA A 113 -9.72 -1.59 2.49
N GLU A 114 -8.61 -1.11 1.93
CA GLU A 114 -7.62 -0.27 2.59
C GLU A 114 -8.22 1.00 3.20
N ALA A 115 -7.87 1.31 4.44
CA ALA A 115 -8.35 2.53 5.09
C ALA A 115 -7.73 3.77 4.42
N GLY A 116 -8.55 4.80 4.21
CA GLY A 116 -8.08 6.04 3.58
C GLY A 116 -9.20 6.80 2.89
N ASP A 117 -8.80 7.88 2.21
CA ASP A 117 -9.70 8.73 1.45
C ASP A 117 -9.75 8.26 -0.01
N TYR A 118 -10.96 7.99 -0.47
CA TYR A 118 -11.27 7.59 -1.83
C TYR A 118 -11.92 8.76 -2.55
N GLN A 119 -11.26 9.24 -3.61
CA GLN A 119 -11.79 10.28 -4.49
C GLN A 119 -12.76 9.65 -5.49
N LEU A 120 -14.02 10.04 -5.42
CA LEU A 120 -15.11 9.51 -6.22
C LEU A 120 -15.80 10.65 -6.98
N ALA A 121 -16.53 10.28 -8.02
CA ALA A 121 -17.41 11.17 -8.74
C ALA A 121 -18.78 10.50 -8.93
N VAL A 122 -19.84 11.21 -8.60
CA VAL A 122 -21.19 10.83 -9.02
C VAL A 122 -21.36 11.34 -10.44
N VAL A 123 -21.67 10.44 -11.37
CA VAL A 123 -22.01 10.77 -12.75
C VAL A 123 -23.49 10.55 -12.93
N VAL A 124 -24.20 11.60 -13.34
CA VAL A 124 -25.61 11.54 -13.73
C VAL A 124 -25.71 11.82 -15.22
N ARG A 125 -26.31 10.90 -15.97
CA ARG A 125 -26.47 11.00 -17.43
C ARG A 125 -27.93 10.80 -17.84
N ALA A 126 -28.44 11.64 -18.74
CA ALA A 126 -29.71 11.37 -19.42
C ALA A 126 -29.55 10.29 -20.50
N LEU A 127 -30.45 9.30 -20.54
CA LEU A 127 -30.35 8.19 -21.49
C LEU A 127 -30.84 8.56 -22.89
N GLU A 128 -31.74 9.53 -23.00
CA GLU A 128 -32.30 10.01 -24.26
C GLU A 128 -31.34 10.93 -25.03
N THR A 129 -30.36 11.53 -24.33
CA THR A 129 -29.40 12.47 -24.92
C THR A 129 -28.01 12.27 -24.30
N VAL A 130 -27.10 11.65 -25.05
CA VAL A 130 -25.78 11.22 -24.56
C VAL A 130 -24.89 12.39 -24.09
N GLU A 131 -25.11 13.59 -24.63
CA GLU A 131 -24.33 14.81 -24.33
C GLU A 131 -24.70 15.50 -23.00
N ARG A 132 -25.79 15.07 -22.33
CA ARG A 132 -26.23 15.70 -21.07
C ARG A 132 -25.77 14.86 -19.86
N MET A 133 -24.57 15.17 -19.38
CA MET A 133 -24.01 14.58 -18.16
C MET A 133 -23.61 15.64 -17.14
N THR A 134 -23.84 15.34 -15.86
CA THR A 134 -23.32 16.11 -14.73
C THR A 134 -22.41 15.21 -13.89
N ARG A 135 -21.24 15.73 -13.52
CA ARG A 135 -20.26 15.02 -12.70
C ARG A 135 -19.97 15.78 -11.41
N ILE A 136 -20.10 15.10 -10.27
CA ILE A 136 -20.01 15.69 -8.94
C ILE A 136 -18.94 14.94 -8.13
N GLY A 137 -17.78 15.56 -7.94
CA GLY A 137 -16.72 14.99 -7.11
C GLY A 137 -17.11 14.92 -5.62
N LEU A 138 -16.71 13.83 -4.94
CA LEU A 138 -16.86 13.61 -3.50
C LEU A 138 -15.72 12.75 -2.94
N ILE A 139 -15.52 12.81 -1.63
CA ILE A 139 -14.54 12.01 -0.90
C ILE A 139 -15.27 11.01 -0.01
N LEU A 140 -14.89 9.74 -0.11
CA LEU A 140 -15.31 8.69 0.82
C LEU A 140 -14.13 8.29 1.71
N THR A 141 -14.20 8.58 3.01
CA THR A 141 -13.20 8.12 3.99
C THR A 141 -13.59 6.74 4.53
N LEU A 142 -12.79 5.73 4.22
CA LEU A 142 -12.91 4.39 4.79
C LEU A 142 -12.15 4.31 6.12
N LEU A 143 -12.87 4.03 7.20
CA LEU A 143 -12.27 4.00 8.53
C LEU A 143 -11.36 2.77 8.74
N PRO A 144 -10.28 2.90 9.52
CA PRO A 144 -9.38 1.78 9.79
C PRO A 144 -9.98 0.77 10.77
N PHE A 145 -9.60 -0.49 10.60
CA PHE A 145 -9.75 -1.53 11.61
C PHE A 145 -8.50 -2.40 11.72
N ASP A 146 -8.20 -2.79 12.95
CA ASP A 146 -7.04 -3.63 13.26
C ASP A 146 -7.48 -5.07 13.45
N ARG A 147 -6.77 -6.01 12.82
CA ARG A 147 -6.95 -7.44 13.07
C ARG A 147 -5.64 -8.17 12.80
N VAL A 148 -5.12 -8.85 13.82
CA VAL A 148 -3.87 -9.61 13.71
C VAL A 148 -4.18 -11.08 13.93
N GLN A 149 -3.54 -11.94 13.13
CA GLN A 149 -3.59 -13.39 13.31
C GLN A 149 -2.20 -13.91 13.64
N LEU A 150 -2.12 -14.80 14.63
CA LEU A 150 -0.91 -15.50 15.03
C LEU A 150 -1.17 -17.00 14.96
N GLU A 151 -0.30 -17.71 14.26
CA GLU A 151 -0.46 -19.15 14.03
C GLU A 151 0.93 -19.81 13.99
N LEU A 152 1.10 -20.95 14.66
CA LEU A 152 2.30 -21.77 14.49
C LEU A 152 2.10 -22.67 13.26
N ALA A 153 3.18 -22.92 12.50
CA ALA A 153 3.06 -23.81 11.34
C ALA A 153 2.48 -25.17 11.73
N ASP A 154 1.65 -25.72 10.84
CA ASP A 154 1.08 -27.06 11.00
C ASP A 154 2.18 -28.10 11.22
N GLY A 155 2.09 -28.77 12.37
CA GLY A 155 3.05 -29.79 12.78
C GLY A 155 3.08 -29.97 14.30
N ALA A 156 3.38 -31.20 14.75
CA ALA A 156 3.63 -31.44 16.17
C ALA A 156 4.85 -30.61 16.61
N ILE A 157 4.66 -29.76 17.62
CA ILE A 157 5.76 -29.01 18.21
C ILE A 157 6.80 -30.02 18.72
N PRO A 158 8.07 -29.96 18.28
CA PRO A 158 9.08 -30.93 18.68
C PRO A 158 9.28 -30.92 20.21
N SER A 159 9.40 -32.10 20.81
CA SER A 159 9.72 -32.22 22.23
C SER A 159 11.16 -31.77 22.52
N ALA A 160 11.37 -31.06 23.63
CA ALA A 160 12.69 -30.72 24.13
C ALA A 160 13.33 -31.92 24.87
N ALA A 161 14.62 -32.12 24.66
CA ALA A 161 15.41 -33.16 25.31
C ALA A 161 16.82 -32.65 25.64
N TRP A 162 17.63 -33.44 26.35
CA TRP A 162 18.97 -33.01 26.77
C TRP A 162 19.90 -32.69 25.60
N TRP A 163 19.75 -33.41 24.47
CA TRP A 163 20.47 -33.19 23.21
C TRP A 163 19.80 -32.16 22.28
N ARG A 164 18.57 -31.72 22.59
CA ARG A 164 17.79 -30.79 21.76
C ARG A 164 17.02 -29.81 22.65
N ARG A 165 17.75 -28.84 23.21
CA ARG A 165 17.20 -27.83 24.12
C ARG A 165 16.68 -26.58 23.41
N ARG A 166 17.14 -26.34 22.18
CA ARG A 166 16.74 -25.22 21.32
C ARG A 166 15.72 -25.73 20.31
N LEU A 167 14.52 -25.16 20.33
CA LEU A 167 13.44 -25.50 19.43
C LEU A 167 13.12 -24.30 18.54
N LEU A 168 13.12 -24.52 17.23
CA LEU A 168 12.74 -23.51 16.25
C LEU A 168 11.27 -23.73 15.89
N LEU A 169 10.44 -22.77 16.25
CA LEU A 169 9.00 -22.73 16.05
C LEU A 169 8.69 -21.71 14.95
N PRO A 170 8.30 -22.13 13.74
CA PRO A 170 7.88 -21.20 12.70
C PRO A 170 6.53 -20.56 13.10
N LEU A 171 6.55 -19.25 13.35
CA LEU A 171 5.36 -18.44 13.63
C LEU A 171 4.93 -17.71 12.35
N TYR A 172 3.69 -17.88 11.95
CA TYR A 172 3.01 -17.07 10.96
C TYR A 172 2.26 -15.94 11.63
N ILE A 173 2.45 -14.73 11.10
CA ILE A 173 1.81 -13.52 11.56
C ILE A 173 1.15 -12.89 10.34
N ALA A 174 -0.14 -12.60 10.42
CA ALA A 174 -0.84 -11.94 9.33
C ALA A 174 -1.55 -10.67 9.82
N ASN A 175 -1.46 -9.61 9.04
CA ASN A 175 -2.30 -8.44 9.19
C ASN A 175 -3.60 -8.67 8.40
N ALA A 176 -4.67 -9.01 9.10
CA ALA A 176 -6.02 -9.14 8.54
C ALA A 176 -6.83 -7.84 8.68
N GLY A 177 -6.22 -6.76 9.17
CA GLY A 177 -6.76 -5.41 9.17
C GLY A 177 -6.53 -4.70 7.84
N ASN A 178 -7.12 -3.52 7.69
CA ASN A 178 -7.06 -2.76 6.44
C ASN A 178 -6.11 -1.55 6.48
N ARG A 179 -5.23 -1.46 7.47
CA ARG A 179 -4.17 -0.45 7.51
C ARG A 179 -2.82 -1.06 7.84
N PRO A 180 -1.69 -0.41 7.49
CA PRO A 180 -0.38 -0.83 7.94
C PRO A 180 -0.31 -0.88 9.47
N LEU A 181 0.20 -1.98 10.01
CA LEU A 181 0.36 -2.20 11.45
C LEU A 181 1.82 -2.35 11.81
N VAL A 182 2.26 -1.60 12.82
CA VAL A 182 3.53 -1.79 13.50
C VAL A 182 3.27 -2.60 14.76
N LEU A 183 3.87 -3.79 14.83
CA LEU A 183 3.65 -4.74 15.92
C LEU A 183 4.92 -4.94 16.73
N HIS A 184 4.78 -4.94 18.05
CA HIS A 184 5.79 -5.42 18.99
C HIS A 184 5.42 -6.85 19.40
N LEU A 185 6.29 -7.79 19.07
CA LEU A 185 6.13 -9.19 19.43
C LEU A 185 6.90 -9.49 20.70
N GLU A 186 6.24 -10.11 21.66
CA GLU A 186 6.81 -10.52 22.94
C GLU A 186 6.56 -12.00 23.18
N GLY A 187 7.59 -12.70 23.66
CA GLY A 187 7.50 -14.09 24.07
C GLY A 187 7.67 -14.23 25.57
N ALA A 188 6.71 -14.86 26.23
CA ALA A 188 6.79 -15.17 27.66
C ALA A 188 6.69 -16.67 27.91
N THR A 189 7.51 -17.16 28.83
CA THR A 189 7.47 -18.52 29.38
C THR A 189 7.89 -18.46 30.85
N LEU A 190 7.87 -19.58 31.57
CA LEU A 190 8.34 -19.63 32.95
C LEU A 190 9.84 -19.30 33.00
N PRO A 191 10.27 -18.17 33.63
CA PRO A 191 11.64 -17.65 33.49
C PRO A 191 12.73 -18.61 33.97
N GLN A 192 12.41 -19.49 34.92
CA GLN A 192 13.35 -20.47 35.45
C GLN A 192 13.50 -21.71 34.55
N LEU A 193 12.59 -21.91 33.59
CA LEU A 193 12.48 -23.12 32.78
C LEU A 193 12.84 -22.89 31.31
N GLY A 194 12.64 -21.68 30.78
CA GLY A 194 12.98 -21.38 29.39
C GLY A 194 13.07 -19.89 29.06
N ALA A 195 13.48 -19.61 27.82
CA ALA A 195 13.55 -18.28 27.23
C ALA A 195 13.06 -18.33 25.77
N ILE A 196 12.47 -17.22 25.29
CA ILE A 196 11.98 -17.08 23.92
C ILE A 196 12.71 -15.92 23.25
N THR A 197 13.23 -16.16 22.05
CA THR A 197 13.85 -15.12 21.22
C THR A 197 13.29 -15.15 19.81
N PHE A 198 13.37 -14.01 19.13
CA PHE A 198 12.84 -13.82 17.78
C PHE A 198 13.97 -13.60 16.76
N GLY A 199 13.80 -14.08 15.53
CA GLY A 199 14.63 -13.66 14.40
C GLY A 199 16.08 -14.17 14.41
N GLY A 200 16.39 -15.20 15.21
CA GLY A 200 17.73 -15.81 15.27
C GLY A 200 18.79 -15.01 16.04
N SER A 201 18.44 -13.87 16.62
CA SER A 201 19.31 -13.15 17.55
C SER A 201 19.14 -13.72 18.96
N GLU A 202 20.25 -14.12 19.61
CA GLU A 202 20.23 -14.74 20.95
C GLU A 202 19.80 -13.76 22.08
N ALA A 203 19.70 -12.46 21.80
CA ALA A 203 19.44 -11.43 22.82
C ALA A 203 18.05 -10.75 22.75
N ALA A 204 17.37 -10.80 21.61
CA ALA A 204 16.13 -10.04 21.41
C ALA A 204 14.89 -10.84 21.85
N THR A 205 14.38 -10.55 23.05
CA THR A 205 13.09 -11.07 23.58
C THR A 205 11.88 -10.35 22.99
N THR A 206 12.12 -9.23 22.31
CA THR A 206 11.10 -8.43 21.63
C THR A 206 11.60 -8.10 20.23
N THR A 207 10.71 -8.14 19.24
CA THR A 207 11.01 -7.67 17.89
C THR A 207 9.88 -6.79 17.38
N GLN A 208 10.25 -5.75 16.61
CA GLN A 208 9.30 -4.86 15.97
C GLN A 208 9.19 -5.25 14.49
N ILE A 209 7.97 -5.42 14.01
CA ILE A 209 7.69 -5.73 12.61
C ILE A 209 6.62 -4.78 12.08
N THR A 210 6.73 -4.42 10.81
CA THR A 210 5.70 -3.67 10.09
C THR A 210 5.04 -4.59 9.08
N LEU A 211 3.70 -4.68 9.13
CA LEU A 211 2.90 -5.51 8.23
C LEU A 211 1.91 -4.65 7.45
N GLN A 212 1.96 -4.73 6.13
CA GLN A 212 0.96 -4.13 5.25
C GLN A 212 -0.38 -4.87 5.36
N PRO A 213 -1.52 -4.24 5.00
CA PRO A 213 -2.81 -4.92 4.92
C PRO A 213 -2.73 -6.21 4.11
N GLY A 214 -3.23 -7.31 4.65
CA GLY A 214 -3.24 -8.62 4.00
C GLY A 214 -1.89 -9.35 3.98
N GLN A 215 -0.81 -8.72 4.44
CA GLN A 215 0.52 -9.32 4.45
C GLN A 215 0.63 -10.42 5.50
N ARG A 216 1.21 -11.56 5.11
CA ARG A 216 1.59 -12.67 5.99
C ARG A 216 3.11 -12.79 6.05
N LEU A 217 3.68 -12.79 7.26
CA LEU A 217 5.10 -12.93 7.53
C LEU A 217 5.35 -14.23 8.28
N ARG A 218 6.41 -14.95 7.90
CA ARG A 218 6.91 -16.11 8.63
C ARG A 218 8.13 -15.70 9.44
N LEU A 219 8.04 -15.82 10.76
CA LEU A 219 9.09 -15.46 11.71
C LEU A 219 9.58 -16.71 12.46
N PRO A 220 10.89 -16.99 12.48
CA PRO A 220 11.43 -18.05 13.33
C PRO A 220 11.41 -17.59 14.79
N VAL A 221 10.69 -18.34 15.63
CA VAL A 221 10.68 -18.17 17.09
C VAL A 221 11.56 -19.26 17.69
N GLN A 222 12.54 -18.89 18.50
CA GLN A 222 13.40 -19.84 19.18
C GLN A 222 12.98 -19.96 20.64
N LEU A 223 12.55 -21.17 21.03
CA LEU A 223 12.30 -21.52 22.42
C LEU A 223 13.49 -22.32 22.96
N THR A 224 14.16 -21.80 23.98
CA THR A 224 15.29 -22.45 24.63
C THR A 224 14.88 -22.95 26.02
N VAL A 225 14.99 -24.26 26.25
CA VAL A 225 14.72 -24.88 27.55
C VAL A 225 15.98 -24.83 28.42
N MET A 226 15.93 -24.11 29.53
CA MET A 226 17.08 -23.88 30.42
C MET A 226 17.23 -24.97 31.49
N ARG A 227 16.12 -25.48 32.04
CA ARG A 227 16.11 -26.53 33.05
C ARG A 227 15.35 -27.76 32.59
N LEU A 228 16.02 -28.92 32.62
CA LEU A 228 15.45 -30.23 32.32
C LEU A 228 15.22 -31.00 33.62
N PRO A 229 14.15 -31.82 33.72
CA PRO A 229 14.03 -32.79 34.80
C PRO A 229 15.13 -33.84 34.68
N VAL A 230 15.97 -33.97 35.72
CA VAL A 230 17.13 -34.89 35.70
C VAL A 230 16.68 -36.35 35.70
N VAL A 231 15.74 -36.69 36.59
CA VAL A 231 15.10 -38.01 36.69
C VAL A 231 13.60 -37.80 36.83
N ALA A 232 12.81 -38.37 35.93
CA ALA A 232 11.34 -38.35 36.06
C ALA A 232 10.70 -39.52 35.32
N LEU A 233 9.55 -39.97 35.83
CA LEU A 233 8.72 -41.02 35.21
C LEU A 233 7.90 -40.50 34.01
N HIS A 234 7.65 -39.19 33.95
CA HIS A 234 6.79 -38.55 32.95
C HIS A 234 7.45 -37.30 32.38
N SER A 235 7.10 -36.94 31.15
CA SER A 235 7.45 -35.65 30.55
C SER A 235 6.73 -34.49 31.24
N ARG A 236 7.32 -33.29 31.16
CA ARG A 236 6.72 -32.06 31.69
C ARG A 236 6.34 -31.14 30.55
N THR A 237 5.22 -30.44 30.68
CA THR A 237 4.79 -29.45 29.69
C THR A 237 5.31 -28.07 30.06
N LEU A 238 6.04 -27.42 29.15
CA LEU A 238 6.40 -26.02 29.24
C LEU A 238 5.41 -25.19 28.43
N LEU A 239 4.61 -24.38 29.13
CA LEU A 239 3.71 -23.43 28.49
C LEU A 239 4.47 -22.18 28.04
N PHE A 240 4.01 -21.61 26.92
CA PHE A 240 4.49 -20.33 26.45
C PHE A 240 3.35 -19.50 25.85
N VAL A 241 3.54 -18.19 25.86
CA VAL A 241 2.62 -17.22 25.28
C VAL A 241 3.40 -16.30 24.36
N LEU A 242 2.90 -16.14 23.14
CA LEU A 242 3.37 -15.15 22.19
C LEU A 242 2.31 -14.05 22.12
N THR A 243 2.71 -12.81 22.33
CA THR A 243 1.82 -11.64 22.34
C THR A 243 2.22 -10.68 21.23
N ALA A 244 1.26 -10.24 20.44
CA ALA A 244 1.42 -9.12 19.51
C ALA A 244 0.75 -7.88 20.11
N ARG A 245 1.54 -6.81 20.27
CA ARG A 245 1.09 -5.49 20.76
C ARG A 245 1.23 -4.44 19.68
N ASP A 246 0.41 -3.40 19.76
CA ASP A 246 0.65 -2.17 18.99
C ASP A 246 1.74 -1.31 19.64
N THR A 247 2.07 -0.18 19.00
CA THR A 247 3.06 0.79 19.48
C THR A 247 2.68 1.48 20.80
N MET A 248 1.42 1.41 21.22
CA MET A 248 0.94 1.93 22.51
C MET A 248 0.89 0.84 23.60
N GLY A 249 1.32 -0.39 23.29
CA GLY A 249 1.31 -1.52 24.20
C GLY A 249 -0.03 -2.25 24.34
N LYS A 250 -1.05 -1.87 23.56
CA LYS A 250 -2.34 -2.57 23.53
C LYS A 250 -2.15 -3.96 22.94
N VAL A 251 -2.64 -4.99 23.64
CA VAL A 251 -2.61 -6.36 23.15
C VAL A 251 -3.61 -6.50 22.00
N LEU A 252 -3.11 -6.83 20.80
CA LEU A 252 -3.93 -7.08 19.62
C LEU A 252 -4.27 -8.56 19.46
N GLN A 253 -3.31 -9.44 19.72
CA GLN A 253 -3.50 -10.90 19.61
C GLN A 253 -2.56 -11.64 20.55
N GLN A 254 -3.00 -12.80 21.04
CA GLN A 254 -2.17 -13.73 21.81
C GLN A 254 -2.30 -15.14 21.25
N LEU A 255 -1.18 -15.87 21.25
CA LEU A 255 -1.10 -17.28 20.92
C LEU A 255 -0.48 -18.03 22.10
N ARG A 256 -1.18 -19.05 22.60
CA ARG A 256 -0.69 -19.91 23.68
C ARG A 256 -0.26 -21.24 23.08
N GLY A 257 0.90 -21.72 23.50
CA GLY A 257 1.43 -23.01 23.07
C GLY A 257 2.01 -23.79 24.24
N ALA A 258 2.28 -25.06 23.96
CA ALA A 258 2.79 -26.01 24.93
C ALA A 258 3.89 -26.86 24.27
N VAL A 259 4.98 -27.05 24.98
CA VAL A 259 6.10 -27.90 24.54
C VAL A 259 6.31 -29.01 25.54
N GLU A 260 6.43 -30.23 25.06
CA GLU A 260 6.80 -31.37 25.90
C GLU A 260 8.31 -31.36 26.18
N VAL A 261 8.69 -31.45 27.45
CA VAL A 261 10.07 -31.49 27.95
C VAL A 261 10.34 -32.87 28.54
N ARG A 262 11.21 -33.62 27.86
CA ARG A 262 11.61 -34.97 28.27
C ARG A 262 12.68 -34.93 29.37
N PRO A 263 12.65 -35.88 30.33
CA PRO A 263 13.70 -35.98 31.34
C PRO A 263 15.03 -36.45 30.72
N VAL A 264 16.13 -36.15 31.41
CA VAL A 264 17.47 -36.63 31.03
C VAL A 264 17.54 -38.16 31.18
N ILE A 265 17.00 -38.67 32.30
CA ILE A 265 16.83 -40.09 32.58
C ILE A 265 15.33 -40.39 32.72
N GLY A 266 14.76 -41.07 31.73
CA GLY A 266 13.37 -41.51 31.70
C GLY A 266 13.16 -42.91 32.29
N ALA A 267 11.90 -43.33 32.36
CA ALA A 267 11.48 -44.59 32.99
C ALA A 267 12.19 -45.84 32.41
N TRP A 268 12.42 -45.90 31.10
CA TRP A 268 13.12 -47.02 30.47
C TRP A 268 14.61 -47.07 30.80
N GLN A 269 15.26 -45.92 30.91
CA GLN A 269 16.67 -45.84 31.31
C GLN A 269 16.85 -46.21 32.79
N MET A 270 15.90 -45.80 33.63
CA MET A 270 15.79 -46.24 35.02
C MET A 270 15.59 -47.76 35.11
N ALA A 271 14.68 -48.32 34.31
CA ALA A 271 14.44 -49.76 34.27
C ALA A 271 15.67 -50.53 33.76
N SER A 272 16.34 -50.06 32.70
CA SER A 272 17.57 -50.70 32.20
C SER A 272 18.72 -50.61 33.19
N LEU A 273 18.85 -49.49 33.91
CA LEU A 273 19.86 -49.34 34.95
C LEU A 273 19.56 -50.29 36.12
N ALA A 274 18.29 -50.45 36.51
CA ALA A 274 17.87 -51.40 37.53
C ALA A 274 18.09 -52.87 37.11
N VAL A 275 17.88 -53.21 35.84
CA VAL A 275 18.19 -54.55 35.31
C VAL A 275 19.70 -54.78 35.30
N LEU A 276 20.51 -53.82 34.82
CA LEU A 276 21.97 -53.92 34.78
C LEU A 276 22.59 -54.04 36.18
N THR A 277 22.09 -53.28 37.16
CA THR A 277 22.53 -53.42 38.55
C THR A 277 22.12 -54.77 39.12
N GLY A 278 20.90 -55.24 38.83
CA GLY A 278 20.45 -56.59 39.20
C GLY A 278 21.34 -57.69 38.63
N VAL A 279 21.64 -57.65 37.34
CA VAL A 279 22.55 -58.59 36.66
C VAL A 279 23.96 -58.52 37.25
N SER A 280 24.48 -57.31 37.52
CA SER A 280 25.80 -57.12 38.11
C SER A 280 25.89 -57.71 39.53
N VAL A 281 24.86 -57.53 40.34
CA VAL A 281 24.79 -58.12 41.69
C VAL A 281 24.78 -59.65 41.60
N VAL A 282 23.99 -60.22 40.70
CA VAL A 282 23.96 -61.67 40.47
C VAL A 282 25.31 -62.19 40.01
N ALA A 283 25.97 -61.51 39.06
CA ALA A 283 27.30 -61.89 38.58
C ALA A 283 28.37 -61.80 39.69
N ALA A 284 28.33 -60.76 40.53
CA ALA A 284 29.23 -60.62 41.68
C ALA A 284 29.00 -61.73 42.72
N SER A 285 27.74 -62.08 43.01
CA SER A 285 27.39 -63.20 43.89
C SER A 285 27.89 -64.53 43.31
N LEU A 286 27.76 -64.74 42.00
CA LEU A 286 28.26 -65.94 41.32
C LEU A 286 29.79 -66.02 41.38
N LEU A 287 30.48 -64.89 41.16
CA LEU A 287 31.94 -64.79 41.27
C LEU A 287 32.44 -65.11 42.68
N LEU A 288 31.78 -64.57 43.72
CA LEU A 288 32.10 -64.89 45.11
C LEU A 288 31.85 -66.38 45.43
N LEU A 289 30.78 -66.96 44.87
CA LEU A 289 30.48 -68.40 45.01
C LEU A 289 31.54 -69.27 44.32
N THR A 290 31.96 -68.93 43.10
CA THR A 290 33.05 -69.61 42.39
C THR A 290 34.40 -69.42 43.07
N GLY A 291 34.68 -68.25 43.65
CA GLY A 291 35.88 -68.00 44.43
C GLY A 291 35.93 -68.86 45.70
N ALA A 292 34.80 -69.01 46.39
CA ALA A 292 34.68 -69.90 47.55
C ALA A 292 34.86 -71.39 47.18
N LEU A 293 34.41 -71.80 45.98
CA LEU A 293 34.63 -73.14 45.45
C LEU A 293 36.09 -73.38 45.01
N PHE A 294 36.76 -72.37 44.44
CA PHE A 294 38.18 -72.42 44.05
C PHE A 294 39.13 -72.49 45.27
N LEU A 295 38.82 -71.79 46.37
CA LEU A 295 39.56 -71.95 47.63
C LEU A 295 39.42 -73.36 48.25
N ARG A 296 38.46 -74.16 47.77
CA ARG A 296 38.24 -75.55 48.22
C ARG A 296 38.94 -76.60 47.34
N GLY A 297 39.56 -76.21 46.22
CA GLY A 297 40.05 -77.14 45.19
C GLY A 297 41.55 -77.04 44.84
N ALA A 298 42.33 -76.13 45.43
CA ALA A 298 43.72 -75.92 45.02
C ALA A 298 44.73 -76.66 45.93
N MET A 299 44.83 -77.98 45.77
CA MET A 299 46.12 -78.68 45.83
C MET A 299 46.27 -79.41 44.50
N VAL A 300 47.32 -79.05 43.74
CA VAL A 300 48.16 -79.90 42.88
C VAL A 300 48.82 -79.03 41.79
N ASP A 301 50.14 -78.93 41.97
CA ASP A 301 51.26 -78.77 41.05
C ASP A 301 51.33 -77.67 39.97
N ALA A 302 52.46 -76.95 40.06
CA ALA A 302 53.06 -76.08 39.07
C ALA A 302 53.92 -76.87 38.06
N PRO A 303 54.19 -76.30 36.87
CA PRO A 303 55.58 -76.06 36.49
C PRO A 303 55.83 -74.72 35.77
N ALA A 304 57.14 -74.41 35.61
CA ALA A 304 57.75 -73.12 35.31
C ALA A 304 58.22 -72.96 33.82
N PRO A 305 59.03 -71.96 33.39
CA PRO A 305 58.63 -70.93 32.41
C PRO A 305 59.57 -70.79 31.18
N THR A 306 59.24 -69.94 30.18
CA THR A 306 60.18 -69.15 29.32
C THR A 306 59.43 -68.24 28.30
N PRO A 307 60.05 -67.22 27.64
CA PRO A 307 59.57 -65.84 27.80
C PRO A 307 59.52 -64.92 26.53
N VAL A 308 59.13 -63.65 26.75
CA VAL A 308 59.41 -62.38 25.99
C VAL A 308 58.77 -62.15 24.60
N ALA A 309 57.95 -61.09 24.48
CA ALA A 309 58.24 -59.87 23.66
C ALA A 309 57.11 -58.82 23.72
N ALA A 310 57.50 -57.54 23.69
CA ALA A 310 56.73 -56.33 24.01
C ALA A 310 56.17 -55.59 22.76
N PRO A 311 55.33 -54.53 22.90
CA PRO A 311 54.36 -54.03 21.90
C PRO A 311 54.72 -52.67 21.25
N ALA A 312 53.95 -52.22 20.23
CA ALA A 312 53.49 -50.84 19.91
C ALA A 312 53.02 -50.71 18.41
N PRO A 313 52.44 -49.59 17.92
CA PRO A 313 51.09 -49.08 18.19
C PRO A 313 50.30 -48.68 16.89
N ALA A 314 49.08 -48.14 17.07
CA ALA A 314 48.19 -47.61 16.01
C ALA A 314 48.53 -46.15 15.60
N VAL A 315 48.23 -45.79 14.34
CA VAL A 315 48.31 -44.42 13.80
C VAL A 315 47.04 -44.08 13.00
N ILE A 316 46.45 -42.93 13.32
CA ILE A 316 45.36 -42.22 12.62
C ILE A 316 45.99 -41.04 11.88
N VAL A 317 45.57 -40.75 10.64
CA VAL A 317 45.86 -39.48 9.95
C VAL A 317 44.59 -38.94 9.30
N VAL A 318 44.34 -37.64 9.53
CA VAL A 318 43.28 -36.78 8.95
C VAL A 318 43.95 -35.83 7.94
N THR A 319 43.26 -35.41 6.88
CA THR A 319 43.38 -34.04 6.30
C THR A 319 42.21 -33.67 5.37
N LEU A 320 41.85 -32.38 5.43
CA LEU A 320 40.76 -31.66 4.74
C LEU A 320 41.28 -30.94 3.48
N ASN A 321 40.42 -30.70 2.45
CA ASN A 321 40.35 -29.43 1.67
C ASN A 321 39.22 -29.41 0.60
N GLN A 322 38.50 -28.28 0.51
CA GLN A 322 37.55 -27.83 -0.56
C GLN A 322 38.29 -26.96 -1.63
N PRO A 323 37.71 -26.25 -2.66
CA PRO A 323 36.30 -25.90 -3.03
C PRO A 323 35.95 -25.87 -4.56
N VAL A 324 34.73 -25.43 -4.94
CA VAL A 324 34.38 -24.36 -5.96
C VAL A 324 32.99 -24.52 -6.66
N ALA A 325 32.26 -23.39 -6.67
CA ALA A 325 31.24 -22.83 -7.60
C ALA A 325 29.84 -23.46 -7.85
N ALA A 326 28.84 -22.57 -7.76
CA ALA A 326 27.53 -22.58 -8.43
C ALA A 326 27.60 -21.71 -9.73
N PRO A 327 26.61 -21.68 -10.68
CA PRO A 327 25.26 -21.15 -10.42
C PRO A 327 24.04 -21.78 -11.18
N LEU A 328 22.85 -21.56 -10.59
CA LEU A 328 21.49 -21.15 -11.07
C LEU A 328 21.03 -21.52 -12.51
N THR A 329 19.82 -22.07 -12.75
CA THR A 329 18.46 -21.49 -12.57
C THR A 329 17.36 -22.54 -12.88
N PRO A 330 16.10 -22.37 -12.42
CA PRO A 330 14.94 -22.99 -13.06
C PRO A 330 13.89 -21.98 -13.58
N VAL A 331 13.23 -22.43 -14.65
CA VAL A 331 12.22 -21.80 -15.50
C VAL A 331 10.89 -21.52 -14.76
N VAL A 332 10.30 -20.35 -15.04
CA VAL A 332 8.94 -19.96 -14.65
C VAL A 332 8.02 -20.05 -15.88
N ALA A 333 6.90 -20.76 -15.74
CA ALA A 333 5.68 -20.63 -16.54
C ALA A 333 4.55 -20.55 -15.50
N THR A 334 3.54 -19.68 -15.55
CA THR A 334 2.48 -19.36 -16.55
C THR A 334 1.53 -18.34 -15.85
N PRO A 335 0.38 -17.87 -16.36
CA PRO A 335 -0.06 -17.46 -17.71
C PRO A 335 -0.53 -15.98 -17.78
N SER A 336 -0.78 -15.49 -18.99
CA SER A 336 -1.30 -14.15 -19.31
C SER A 336 -2.82 -14.16 -19.51
N LEU A 337 -3.50 -13.09 -19.07
CA LEU A 337 -4.87 -12.75 -19.50
C LEU A 337 -4.87 -11.34 -20.08
N THR A 338 -4.87 -11.27 -21.40
CA THR A 338 -5.12 -10.07 -22.20
C THR A 338 -6.57 -10.16 -22.68
N THR A 339 -7.36 -9.09 -22.50
CA THR A 339 -8.29 -8.49 -23.50
C THR A 339 -9.33 -7.60 -22.80
N ALA A 340 -9.29 -6.30 -23.07
CA ALA A 340 -10.48 -5.45 -23.22
C ALA A 340 -10.09 -4.16 -23.94
N LEU A 341 -10.82 -3.87 -25.02
CA LEU A 341 -10.62 -2.79 -25.99
C LEU A 341 -10.96 -1.41 -25.42
N GLN A 342 -10.20 -0.37 -25.81
CA GLN A 342 -10.63 1.03 -25.76
C GLN A 342 -10.76 1.58 -27.18
N SER A 343 -11.97 2.06 -27.48
CA SER A 343 -12.39 2.74 -28.71
C SER A 343 -11.66 4.07 -28.90
N GLN A 344 -11.07 4.29 -30.08
CA GLN A 344 -10.50 5.59 -30.47
C GLN A 344 -11.62 6.60 -30.79
N PRO A 345 -11.46 7.89 -30.45
CA PRO A 345 -12.39 8.95 -30.85
C PRO A 345 -12.27 9.31 -32.34
N ASP A 346 -13.37 9.82 -32.91
CA ASP A 346 -13.58 10.11 -34.34
C ASP A 346 -12.77 11.33 -34.82
N PRO A 347 -11.93 11.21 -35.87
CA PRO A 347 -11.11 12.29 -36.41
C PRO A 347 -11.88 13.42 -37.13
N ALA A 348 -13.21 13.32 -37.26
CA ALA A 348 -14.03 14.30 -37.97
C ALA A 348 -14.55 15.47 -37.11
N LEU A 349 -14.28 15.50 -35.80
CA LEU A 349 -14.72 16.59 -34.92
C LEU A 349 -13.79 17.81 -35.02
N PRO A 350 -14.32 19.05 -35.06
CA PRO A 350 -13.50 20.25 -35.13
C PRO A 350 -12.60 20.39 -33.89
N LEU A 351 -11.30 20.60 -34.10
CA LEU A 351 -10.30 20.87 -33.07
C LEU A 351 -10.70 22.16 -32.31
N VAL A 352 -10.99 22.06 -31.02
CA VAL A 352 -11.13 23.26 -30.16
C VAL A 352 -9.72 23.78 -29.88
N LEU A 353 -9.43 25.00 -30.32
CA LEU A 353 -8.10 25.60 -30.16
C LEU A 353 -7.86 26.02 -28.68
N PRO A 354 -6.63 25.88 -28.14
CA PRO A 354 -6.32 26.19 -26.74
C PRO A 354 -6.55 27.65 -26.29
N ASP A 355 -6.72 28.57 -27.24
CA ASP A 355 -7.04 29.99 -27.03
C ASP A 355 -8.55 30.25 -26.85
N GLN A 356 -9.39 29.23 -27.06
CA GLN A 356 -10.85 29.33 -26.99
C GLN A 356 -11.45 28.85 -25.65
N VAL A 357 -10.62 28.45 -24.67
CA VAL A 357 -11.06 27.93 -23.37
C VAL A 357 -10.26 28.55 -22.20
N THR A 358 -10.97 29.15 -21.23
CA THR A 358 -10.38 29.65 -19.97
C THR A 358 -10.35 28.52 -18.94
N ALA A 359 -9.20 28.30 -18.28
CA ALA A 359 -9.07 27.30 -17.22
C ALA A 359 -9.79 27.72 -15.92
N PRO A 360 -10.57 26.84 -15.26
CA PRO A 360 -10.95 27.03 -13.86
C PRO A 360 -9.79 26.56 -12.96
N GLY A 361 -9.14 27.48 -12.25
CA GLY A 361 -8.10 27.15 -11.27
C GLY A 361 -7.14 28.32 -11.01
N SER A 362 -7.36 29.06 -9.92
CA SER A 362 -6.43 30.07 -9.41
C SER A 362 -5.44 29.40 -8.47
N GLY A 363 -4.16 29.34 -8.83
CA GLY A 363 -3.08 28.76 -8.03
C GLY A 363 -3.24 29.04 -6.53
N GLY A 364 -3.66 28.03 -5.79
CA GLY A 364 -3.79 28.08 -4.34
C GLY A 364 -2.43 27.98 -3.66
N PRO A 365 -2.25 28.53 -2.45
CA PRO A 365 -0.93 28.62 -1.82
C PRO A 365 -0.38 27.24 -1.46
N ALA A 366 0.90 27.02 -1.77
CA ALA A 366 1.70 25.92 -1.26
C ALA A 366 1.68 25.96 0.28
N ARG A 367 1.12 24.92 0.91
CA ARG A 367 1.11 24.77 2.37
C ARG A 367 2.46 24.23 2.81
N VAL A 368 3.44 25.12 3.03
CA VAL A 368 4.71 24.77 3.68
C VAL A 368 4.42 24.46 5.15
N VAL A 369 4.56 23.19 5.52
CA VAL A 369 4.67 22.79 6.94
C VAL A 369 6.13 22.98 7.35
N ALA A 370 6.43 24.09 8.02
CA ALA A 370 7.71 24.29 8.70
C ALA A 370 7.57 23.97 10.20
N PRO A 371 8.62 23.43 10.85
CA PRO A 371 8.58 22.99 12.24
C PRO A 371 8.56 24.18 13.21
N ILE A 372 7.96 23.96 14.37
CA ILE A 372 7.82 24.93 15.45
C ILE A 372 9.19 25.23 16.07
N ILE A 373 9.75 26.42 15.84
CA ILE A 373 10.66 27.11 16.77
C ILE A 373 10.32 28.60 16.75
N ALA A 374 10.13 29.17 17.95
CA ALA A 374 9.76 30.55 18.20
C ALA A 374 10.92 31.54 17.99
N ALA A 375 10.65 32.68 17.35
CA ALA A 375 11.18 34.00 17.71
C ALA A 375 10.46 35.10 16.90
N SER A 376 10.03 36.15 17.60
CA SER A 376 9.27 37.30 17.12
C SER A 376 10.10 38.24 16.24
N THR A 377 9.54 38.73 15.12
CA THR A 377 9.86 40.03 14.47
C THR A 377 8.80 40.34 13.39
N PRO A 378 8.60 41.62 13.03
CA PRO A 378 7.31 42.12 12.55
C PRO A 378 6.99 41.71 11.12
N VAL A 379 5.71 41.41 10.91
CA VAL A 379 5.11 41.09 9.61
C VAL A 379 5.16 42.32 8.72
N LEU A 380 6.04 42.29 7.72
CA LEU A 380 5.80 43.04 6.49
C LEU A 380 4.68 42.30 5.76
N THR A 381 3.52 42.96 5.68
CA THR A 381 2.39 42.56 4.85
C THR A 381 2.85 42.52 3.39
N ASN A 382 3.23 41.34 2.91
CA ASN A 382 3.32 41.12 1.47
C ASN A 382 1.89 40.82 0.97
N THR A 383 1.23 41.88 0.51
CA THR A 383 -0.02 41.84 -0.23
C THR A 383 0.09 40.76 -1.31
N GLY A 384 -0.84 39.80 -1.31
CA GLY A 384 -0.91 38.74 -2.31
C GLY A 384 -0.92 39.32 -3.70
N ALA A 385 0.10 38.98 -4.49
CA ALA A 385 0.04 39.10 -5.93
C ALA A 385 -0.97 38.05 -6.42
N SER A 386 -2.22 38.47 -6.57
CA SER A 386 -3.22 37.80 -7.39
C SER A 386 -2.64 37.66 -8.80
N SER A 387 -2.17 36.47 -9.18
CA SER A 387 -1.86 36.18 -10.58
C SER A 387 -3.20 36.09 -11.31
N ALA A 388 -3.39 36.92 -12.33
CA ALA A 388 -4.53 36.86 -13.23
C ALA A 388 -4.77 35.42 -13.74
N PRO A 389 -6.02 35.04 -14.09
CA PRO A 389 -6.30 33.73 -14.67
C PRO A 389 -5.43 33.51 -15.93
N MET A 390 -4.66 32.43 -15.91
CA MET A 390 -3.73 32.05 -16.97
C MET A 390 -4.49 31.24 -18.03
N THR A 391 -4.25 31.52 -19.32
CA THR A 391 -4.79 30.68 -20.39
C THR A 391 -4.07 29.33 -20.45
N TYR A 392 -4.65 28.32 -21.09
CA TYR A 392 -3.97 27.04 -21.32
C TYR A 392 -2.61 27.23 -22.00
N ALA A 393 -2.55 28.07 -23.03
CA ALA A 393 -1.31 28.37 -23.74
C ALA A 393 -0.24 28.94 -22.81
N GLN A 394 -0.60 29.92 -21.97
CA GLN A 394 0.31 30.50 -21.00
C GLN A 394 0.79 29.43 -20.01
N MET A 395 -0.12 28.61 -19.46
CA MET A 395 0.21 27.53 -18.53
C MET A 395 1.21 26.54 -19.13
N PHE A 396 0.94 26.02 -20.34
CA PHE A 396 1.84 25.09 -21.00
C PHE A 396 3.20 25.75 -21.31
N GLN A 397 3.22 27.03 -21.69
CA GLN A 397 4.47 27.77 -21.91
C GLN A 397 5.29 27.91 -20.62
N ALA A 398 4.65 28.24 -19.49
CA ALA A 398 5.34 28.37 -18.22
C ALA A 398 5.91 27.03 -17.74
N VAL A 399 5.12 25.96 -17.78
CA VAL A 399 5.58 24.62 -17.38
C VAL A 399 6.62 24.08 -18.37
N GLY A 400 6.41 24.25 -19.67
CA GLY A 400 7.38 23.86 -20.69
C GLY A 400 8.74 24.53 -20.49
N ALA A 401 8.76 25.84 -20.20
CA ALA A 401 9.99 26.56 -19.87
C ALA A 401 10.66 26.06 -18.58
N GLN A 402 9.88 25.64 -17.57
CA GLN A 402 10.41 25.15 -16.31
C GLN A 402 11.18 23.83 -16.45
N TYR A 403 10.72 22.93 -17.33
CA TYR A 403 11.28 21.58 -17.51
C TYR A 403 12.04 21.39 -18.82
N ASP A 404 12.26 22.46 -19.58
CA ASP A 404 12.86 22.41 -20.93
C ASP A 404 12.10 21.43 -21.86
N LEU A 405 10.77 21.52 -21.84
CA LEU A 405 9.87 20.73 -22.68
C LEU A 405 9.16 21.66 -23.68
N ASP A 406 8.94 21.15 -24.90
CA ASP A 406 8.14 21.87 -25.90
C ASP A 406 6.70 22.01 -25.41
N TRP A 407 6.27 23.25 -25.16
CA TRP A 407 4.91 23.52 -24.67
C TRP A 407 3.83 23.10 -25.66
N ARG A 408 4.12 23.10 -26.97
CA ARG A 408 3.18 22.63 -27.99
C ARG A 408 3.00 21.12 -27.91
N MET A 409 4.07 20.39 -27.60
CA MET A 409 3.99 18.95 -27.33
C MET A 409 3.16 18.66 -26.08
N LEU A 410 3.36 19.42 -24.99
CA LEU A 410 2.55 19.26 -23.77
C LEU A 410 1.05 19.54 -24.04
N ALA A 411 0.74 20.60 -24.78
CA ALA A 411 -0.63 20.93 -25.15
C ALA A 411 -1.26 19.86 -26.06
N ALA A 412 -0.52 19.35 -27.05
CA ALA A 412 -0.96 18.27 -27.92
C ALA A 412 -1.18 16.96 -27.15
N GLN A 413 -0.33 16.66 -26.17
CA GLN A 413 -0.48 15.52 -25.29
C GLN A 413 -1.75 15.64 -24.43
N ALA A 414 -1.99 16.79 -23.79
CA ALA A 414 -3.23 17.04 -23.05
C ALA A 414 -4.49 16.83 -23.91
N TYR A 415 -4.44 17.28 -25.17
CA TYR A 415 -5.54 17.06 -26.12
C TYR A 415 -5.76 15.57 -26.42
N ILE A 416 -4.70 14.80 -26.67
CA ILE A 416 -4.79 13.36 -26.92
C ILE A 416 -5.26 12.58 -25.67
N GLU A 417 -4.82 13.01 -24.48
CA GLU A 417 -5.12 12.32 -23.23
C GLU A 417 -6.56 12.57 -22.74
N SER A 418 -7.04 13.81 -22.79
CA SER A 418 -8.35 14.14 -22.23
C SER A 418 -9.22 15.05 -23.10
N GLY A 419 -8.75 15.51 -24.25
CA GLY A 419 -9.45 16.53 -25.04
C GLY A 419 -9.57 17.87 -24.29
N PHE A 420 -8.62 18.17 -23.40
CA PHE A 420 -8.64 19.29 -22.44
C PHE A 420 -9.70 19.19 -21.32
N ASP A 421 -10.27 18.02 -21.09
CA ASP A 421 -11.11 17.78 -19.90
C ASP A 421 -10.21 17.64 -18.65
N THR A 422 -10.29 18.64 -17.77
CA THR A 422 -9.51 18.70 -16.51
C THR A 422 -10.03 17.73 -15.46
N LEU A 423 -11.26 17.23 -15.64
CA LEU A 423 -11.91 16.29 -14.75
C LEU A 423 -11.85 14.85 -15.29
N ALA A 424 -11.17 14.60 -16.42
CA ALA A 424 -11.14 13.29 -17.05
C ALA A 424 -10.61 12.20 -16.10
N LEU A 425 -11.24 11.03 -16.13
CA LEU A 425 -10.81 9.85 -15.38
C LEU A 425 -10.94 8.62 -16.28
N SER A 426 -9.83 7.92 -16.54
CA SER A 426 -9.87 6.68 -17.33
C SER A 426 -10.27 5.45 -16.51
N ASN A 427 -10.61 4.36 -17.19
CA ASN A 427 -10.86 3.05 -16.57
C ASN A 427 -9.65 2.50 -15.80
N ALA A 428 -8.43 2.90 -16.20
CA ALA A 428 -7.19 2.55 -15.49
C ALA A 428 -6.90 3.48 -14.30
N GLY A 429 -7.77 4.46 -14.04
CA GLY A 429 -7.65 5.44 -12.97
C GLY A 429 -6.75 6.62 -13.30
N ALA A 430 -6.40 6.86 -14.56
CA ALA A 430 -5.60 8.02 -14.97
C ALA A 430 -6.41 9.31 -14.80
N MET A 431 -5.81 10.37 -14.23
CA MET A 431 -6.53 11.52 -13.69
C MET A 431 -6.17 12.83 -14.39
N GLY A 432 -7.20 13.64 -14.65
CA GLY A 432 -7.08 15.04 -15.03
C GLY A 432 -6.54 15.27 -16.44
N LEU A 433 -6.10 16.51 -16.65
CA LEU A 433 -5.80 17.08 -17.97
C LEU A 433 -4.77 16.29 -18.81
N MET A 434 -3.76 15.73 -18.16
CA MET A 434 -2.68 14.96 -18.78
C MET A 434 -2.81 13.45 -18.49
N GLN A 435 -3.95 13.02 -17.91
CA GLN A 435 -4.20 11.61 -17.53
C GLN A 435 -3.03 11.01 -16.73
N VAL A 436 -2.61 11.71 -15.67
CA VAL A 436 -1.53 11.22 -14.79
C VAL A 436 -2.03 10.01 -14.00
N LEU A 437 -1.30 8.89 -14.07
CA LEU A 437 -1.63 7.71 -13.27
C LEU A 437 -1.42 7.97 -11.77
N PRO A 438 -2.19 7.37 -10.88
CA PRO A 438 -2.14 7.82 -9.47
C PRO A 438 -0.91 7.33 -8.71
N ALA A 439 -0.25 6.26 -9.17
CA ALA A 439 1.08 5.90 -8.70
C ALA A 439 2.09 7.01 -9.04
N THR A 440 2.11 7.48 -10.29
CA THR A 440 2.90 8.62 -10.75
C THR A 440 2.55 9.89 -9.98
N TRP A 441 1.27 10.18 -9.77
CA TRP A 441 0.83 11.32 -8.98
C TRP A 441 1.41 11.29 -7.55
N ARG A 442 1.31 10.15 -6.87
CA ARG A 442 1.79 9.99 -5.49
C ARG A 442 3.30 10.19 -5.38
N GLU A 443 4.04 9.78 -6.40
CA GLU A 443 5.48 9.91 -6.46
C GLU A 443 5.94 11.34 -6.75
N TRP A 444 5.30 12.02 -7.70
CA TRP A 444 5.81 13.27 -8.27
C TRP A 444 5.11 14.54 -7.78
N ALA A 445 3.86 14.47 -7.31
CA ALA A 445 3.15 15.64 -6.77
C ALA A 445 3.88 16.34 -5.62
N PRO A 446 4.52 15.63 -4.66
CA PRO A 446 5.28 16.28 -3.59
C PRO A 446 6.47 17.11 -4.10
N ALA A 447 7.11 16.70 -5.20
CA ALA A 447 8.28 17.37 -5.75
C ALA A 447 7.96 18.75 -6.36
N VAL A 448 6.70 18.96 -6.76
CA VAL A 448 6.22 20.21 -7.37
C VAL A 448 5.23 20.96 -6.48
N GLY A 449 4.92 20.44 -5.29
CA GLY A 449 3.94 21.03 -4.38
C GLY A 449 2.49 20.92 -4.85
N ALA A 450 2.20 20.01 -5.79
CA ALA A 450 0.86 19.77 -6.31
C ALA A 450 0.00 19.02 -5.28
N SER A 451 -1.30 19.34 -5.22
CA SER A 451 -2.23 18.78 -4.23
C SER A 451 -3.54 18.26 -4.79
N ASP A 452 -3.92 18.67 -6.01
CA ASP A 452 -5.15 18.22 -6.67
C ASP A 452 -4.86 17.75 -8.11
N PRO A 453 -5.08 16.46 -8.45
CA PRO A 453 -4.89 15.97 -9.81
C PRO A 453 -5.89 16.49 -10.83
N PHE A 454 -6.98 17.13 -10.40
CA PHE A 454 -7.97 17.73 -11.28
C PHE A 454 -7.80 19.26 -11.44
N ASP A 455 -6.87 19.85 -10.69
CA ASP A 455 -6.37 21.20 -10.98
C ASP A 455 -5.41 21.15 -12.19
N SER A 456 -5.74 21.91 -13.23
CA SER A 456 -5.03 21.88 -14.52
C SER A 456 -3.53 22.14 -14.37
N TYR A 457 -3.17 23.14 -13.57
CA TYR A 457 -1.79 23.56 -13.39
C TYR A 457 -0.99 22.49 -12.64
N SER A 458 -1.55 22.00 -11.53
CA SER A 458 -0.98 20.91 -10.74
C SER A 458 -0.80 19.65 -11.60
N ASN A 459 -1.79 19.30 -12.42
CA ASN A 459 -1.73 18.14 -13.29
C ASN A 459 -0.63 18.24 -14.35
N VAL A 460 -0.49 19.40 -14.99
CA VAL A 460 0.54 19.65 -16.00
C VAL A 460 1.94 19.71 -15.38
N GLN A 461 2.10 20.28 -14.19
CA GLN A 461 3.39 20.27 -13.47
C GLN A 461 3.84 18.85 -13.14
N VAL A 462 2.93 18.00 -12.64
CA VAL A 462 3.25 16.60 -12.32
C VAL A 462 3.55 15.79 -13.57
N ALA A 463 2.81 16.00 -14.66
CA ALA A 463 3.11 15.37 -15.94
C ALA A 463 4.47 15.80 -16.49
N ALA A 464 4.82 17.08 -16.38
CA ALA A 464 6.07 17.63 -16.91
C ALA A 464 7.31 17.14 -16.14
N ILE A 465 7.27 17.11 -14.81
CA ILE A 465 8.38 16.55 -14.03
C ILE A 465 8.55 15.05 -14.31
N TYR A 466 7.46 14.31 -14.54
CA TYR A 466 7.54 12.91 -14.91
C TYR A 466 8.11 12.71 -16.32
N LEU A 467 7.72 13.53 -17.30
CA LEU A 467 8.32 13.52 -18.64
C LEU A 467 9.82 13.83 -18.61
N ASP A 468 10.24 14.79 -17.78
CA ASP A 468 11.67 15.11 -17.58
C ASP A 468 12.44 13.91 -16.99
N TYR A 469 11.84 13.21 -16.03
CA TYR A 469 12.39 11.96 -15.52
C TYR A 469 12.52 10.89 -16.62
N LEU A 470 11.47 10.66 -17.41
CA LEU A 470 11.49 9.69 -18.51
C LEU A 470 12.56 10.03 -19.55
N ARG A 471 12.66 11.29 -19.96
CA ARG A 471 13.71 11.80 -20.84
C ARG A 471 15.09 11.48 -20.30
N THR A 472 15.32 11.73 -19.01
CA THR A 472 16.61 11.47 -18.36
C THR A 472 16.94 9.99 -18.34
N GLN A 473 15.98 9.12 -18.00
CA GLN A 473 16.20 7.67 -17.96
C GLN A 473 16.48 7.09 -19.34
N LEU A 474 15.73 7.51 -20.36
CA LEU A 474 15.90 7.01 -21.73
C LEU A 474 17.18 7.54 -22.39
N ALA A 475 17.60 8.77 -22.08
CA ALA A 475 18.89 9.27 -22.53
C ALA A 475 20.06 8.41 -22.01
N GLN A 476 19.96 7.89 -20.78
CA GLN A 476 20.97 7.00 -20.21
C GLN A 476 21.03 5.63 -20.91
N THR A 477 19.91 5.18 -21.48
CA THR A 477 19.85 3.93 -22.25
C THR A 477 20.09 4.12 -23.74
N GLY A 478 20.45 5.33 -24.18
CA GLY A 478 20.80 5.63 -25.58
C GLY A 478 19.62 6.01 -26.47
N HIS A 479 18.47 6.35 -25.89
CA HIS A 479 17.24 6.71 -26.60
C HIS A 479 16.72 8.09 -26.19
N PRO A 480 17.48 9.18 -26.44
CA PRO A 480 17.13 10.53 -26.00
C PRO A 480 15.97 11.16 -26.76
N GLU A 481 15.44 10.50 -27.79
CA GLU A 481 14.39 11.04 -28.65
C GLU A 481 13.07 11.20 -27.88
N LYS A 482 12.39 12.34 -28.09
CA LYS A 482 11.12 12.68 -27.42
C LYS A 482 10.00 11.67 -27.72
N GLU A 483 10.08 11.01 -28.86
CA GLU A 483 9.25 9.90 -29.30
C GLU A 483 9.24 8.77 -28.25
N TRP A 484 10.42 8.35 -27.77
CA TRP A 484 10.55 7.31 -26.75
C TRP A 484 10.04 7.77 -25.39
N MET A 485 10.26 9.04 -25.04
CA MET A 485 9.71 9.63 -23.81
C MET A 485 8.17 9.60 -23.81
N LEU A 486 7.52 9.97 -24.92
CA LEU A 486 6.06 9.90 -25.07
C LEU A 486 5.56 8.45 -25.02
N VAL A 487 6.24 7.51 -25.68
CA VAL A 487 5.91 6.09 -25.59
C VAL A 487 6.03 5.58 -24.14
N ALA A 488 7.08 5.97 -23.41
CA ALA A 488 7.28 5.58 -22.03
C ALA A 488 6.22 6.17 -21.09
N TYR A 489 5.72 7.38 -21.37
CA TYR A 489 4.61 7.98 -20.62
C TYR A 489 3.34 7.12 -20.73
N ASN A 490 3.03 6.67 -21.95
CA ASN A 490 1.81 5.90 -22.25
C ASN A 490 1.92 4.40 -21.94
N TRP A 491 3.10 3.80 -22.10
CA TRP A 491 3.29 2.35 -21.99
C TRP A 491 3.99 1.92 -20.69
N GLY A 492 4.71 2.85 -20.04
CA GLY A 492 5.54 2.63 -18.86
C GLY A 492 7.02 2.45 -19.22
N LEU A 493 7.91 3.07 -18.44
CA LEU A 493 9.36 3.02 -18.63
C LEU A 493 9.92 1.60 -18.63
N ASP A 494 9.51 0.76 -17.67
CA ASP A 494 10.00 -0.62 -17.55
C ASP A 494 9.69 -1.44 -18.81
N ARG A 495 8.49 -1.26 -19.38
CA ARG A 495 8.11 -1.97 -20.62
C ARG A 495 8.91 -1.50 -21.82
N VAL A 496 9.19 -0.20 -21.90
CA VAL A 496 10.05 0.34 -22.94
C VAL A 496 11.46 -0.22 -22.79
N ASN A 497 12.01 -0.26 -21.58
CA ASN A 497 13.33 -0.83 -21.31
C ASN A 497 13.40 -2.32 -21.65
N ASP A 498 12.40 -3.11 -21.26
CA ASP A 498 12.32 -4.54 -21.59
C ASP A 498 12.24 -4.75 -23.11
N PHE A 499 11.44 -3.94 -23.80
CA PHE A 499 11.30 -3.98 -25.26
C PHE A 499 12.62 -3.66 -25.97
N LEU A 500 13.29 -2.58 -25.56
CA LEU A 500 14.59 -2.18 -26.11
C LEU A 500 15.68 -3.23 -25.82
N ALA A 501 15.70 -3.78 -24.61
CA ALA A 501 16.64 -4.85 -24.22
C ALA A 501 16.45 -6.13 -25.04
N SER A 502 15.23 -6.39 -25.53
CA SER A 502 14.94 -7.50 -26.45
C SER A 502 15.35 -7.24 -27.91
N GLY A 503 15.91 -6.06 -28.20
CA GLY A 503 16.32 -5.65 -29.55
C GLY A 503 15.19 -5.01 -30.37
N GLY A 504 14.07 -4.64 -29.73
CA GLY A 504 12.96 -3.96 -30.40
C GLY A 504 13.33 -2.52 -30.79
N GLY A 505 13.01 -2.13 -32.01
CA GLY A 505 13.18 -0.76 -32.51
C GLY A 505 11.84 -0.03 -32.69
N TRP A 506 11.91 1.18 -33.22
CA TRP A 506 10.74 2.05 -33.41
C TRP A 506 9.66 1.41 -34.32
N GLN A 507 10.09 0.71 -35.37
CA GLN A 507 9.19 0.08 -36.33
C GLN A 507 8.52 -1.17 -35.75
N GLU A 508 9.13 -1.82 -34.76
CA GLU A 508 8.60 -3.01 -34.11
C GLU A 508 7.66 -2.70 -32.92
N LEU A 509 7.53 -1.42 -32.52
CA LEU A 509 6.59 -1.01 -31.48
C LEU A 509 5.14 -1.40 -31.84
N PRO A 510 4.29 -1.74 -30.85
CA PRO A 510 2.87 -1.87 -31.11
C PRO A 510 2.31 -0.58 -31.72
N ASP A 511 1.56 -0.69 -32.81
CA ASP A 511 1.11 0.46 -33.61
C ASP A 511 0.41 1.54 -32.78
N ALA A 512 -0.37 1.14 -31.78
CA ALA A 512 -1.06 2.06 -30.88
C ALA A 512 -0.09 2.97 -30.09
N ARG A 513 1.08 2.44 -29.69
CA ARG A 513 2.09 3.19 -28.93
C ARG A 513 2.89 4.11 -29.83
N ARG A 514 3.25 3.63 -31.03
CA ARG A 514 3.92 4.43 -32.05
C ARG A 514 3.04 5.61 -32.47
N LYS A 515 1.78 5.33 -32.79
CA LYS A 515 0.77 6.32 -33.20
C LYS A 515 0.52 7.37 -32.12
N TYR A 516 0.49 6.97 -30.84
CA TYR A 516 0.34 7.91 -29.72
C TYR A 516 1.41 9.03 -29.77
N ALA A 517 2.69 8.66 -29.89
CA ALA A 517 3.77 9.64 -29.96
C ALA A 517 3.74 10.43 -31.28
N GLU A 518 3.54 9.77 -32.41
CA GLU A 518 3.49 10.41 -33.74
C GLU A 518 2.34 11.44 -33.84
N ASP A 519 1.16 11.12 -33.30
CA ASP A 519 0.00 12.01 -33.31
C ASP A 519 0.24 13.24 -32.43
N ILE A 520 0.82 13.09 -31.25
CA ILE A 520 1.18 14.23 -30.38
C ILE A 520 2.15 15.16 -31.09
N LEU A 521 3.21 14.62 -31.69
CA LEU A 521 4.22 15.44 -32.37
C LEU A 521 3.68 16.09 -33.64
N ARG A 522 2.81 15.41 -34.37
CA ARG A 522 2.10 15.96 -35.53
C ARG A 522 1.17 17.09 -35.14
N ILE A 523 0.37 16.93 -34.08
CA ILE A 523 -0.52 17.97 -33.57
C ILE A 523 0.30 19.16 -33.05
N ALA A 524 1.39 18.91 -32.32
CA ALA A 524 2.26 19.97 -31.80
C ALA A 524 2.78 20.92 -32.89
N GLN A 525 3.09 20.39 -34.09
CA GLN A 525 3.54 21.19 -35.24
C GLN A 525 2.44 22.10 -35.83
N THR A 526 1.17 21.81 -35.53
CA THR A 526 0.03 22.62 -35.99
C THR A 526 -0.30 23.79 -35.06
N LEU A 527 0.28 23.79 -33.84
CA LEU A 527 0.04 24.84 -32.86
C LEU A 527 0.93 26.06 -33.15
N PRO A 528 0.38 27.29 -33.09
CA PRO A 528 1.05 28.53 -33.49
C PRO A 528 2.27 28.85 -32.63
#